data_AF-C6C1U4-F1
#
_entry.id   AF-C6C1U4-F1
#
_cell.length_a   1.000
_cell.length_b   1.000
_cell.length_c   1.000
_cell.angle_alpha   90.00
_cell.angle_beta   90.00
_cell.angle_gamma   90.00
#
_symmetry.space_group_name_H-M   'P 1'
#
loop_
_entity.id
_entity.type
_entity.pdbx_description
1 polymer ?
#
loop_
_entity_poly.entity_id
_entity_poly.type
_entity_poly.pdbx_seq_one_letter_code
_entity_poly.pdbx_strand_id
1 'polypeptide(L)'
;MSAFKIVEAKPNPDFNIFYFAELNGSTRIEHSLMESLEKYWNEWLPHLKAYTLKQPDDAKGTDFLLLYLEKEVEDSVEEIWQETPTEGLAHHNLAITLVMSAAQSLIPQLEEGKCAPLPKPGEEVLKAFESLGLTWNQEGTVNRQYAVFTPFPYSGGCEVCYLEDTCPKSQTRK
;
A
#
# COMPACT_ATOMS: atom_id res chain seq x y z
N MET A 1 16.52 -23.28 -8.80
CA MET A 1 16.02 -22.21 -7.91
C MET A 1 15.30 -21.24 -8.80
N SER A 2 13.98 -21.14 -8.64
CA SER A 2 13.11 -20.46 -9.60
C SER A 2 12.72 -19.11 -8.99
N ALA A 3 13.30 -18.04 -9.52
CA ALA A 3 13.09 -16.68 -9.02
C ALA A 3 11.72 -16.13 -9.45
N PHE A 4 11.13 -15.25 -8.65
CA PHE A 4 9.90 -14.56 -9.04
C PHE A 4 10.10 -13.74 -10.31
N LYS A 5 9.10 -13.79 -11.21
CA LYS A 5 9.01 -12.89 -12.34
C LYS A 5 8.28 -11.62 -11.91
N ILE A 6 8.96 -10.49 -11.99
CA ILE A 6 8.37 -9.17 -11.73
C ILE A 6 7.61 -8.74 -12.99
N VAL A 7 6.31 -8.50 -12.84
CA VAL A 7 5.44 -8.02 -13.93
C VAL A 7 4.77 -6.74 -13.48
N GLU A 8 4.84 -5.69 -14.29
CA GLU A 8 4.14 -4.45 -14.01
C GLU A 8 2.62 -4.68 -13.96
N ALA A 9 2.00 -4.21 -12.88
CA ALA A 9 0.56 -4.23 -12.72
C ALA A 9 -0.03 -2.88 -13.16
N LYS A 10 -1.28 -2.89 -13.61
CA LYS A 10 -1.99 -1.69 -14.08
C LYS A 10 -3.14 -1.36 -13.12
N PRO A 11 -2.86 -0.76 -11.96
CA PRO A 11 -3.91 -0.31 -11.06
C PRO A 11 -4.68 0.84 -11.71
N ASN A 12 -5.94 0.98 -11.32
CA ASN A 12 -6.79 2.11 -11.68
C ASN A 12 -7.37 2.70 -10.38
N PRO A 13 -6.55 3.41 -9.59
CA PRO A 13 -7.00 3.97 -8.33
C PRO A 13 -8.00 5.09 -8.59
N ASP A 14 -9.15 5.02 -7.91
CA ASP A 14 -10.12 6.10 -7.86
C ASP A 14 -10.08 6.76 -6.48
N PHE A 15 -10.23 8.09 -6.46
CA PHE A 15 -10.28 8.81 -5.20
C PHE A 15 -11.62 8.54 -4.50
N ASN A 16 -11.56 7.83 -3.38
CA ASN A 16 -12.72 7.56 -2.55
C ASN A 16 -12.78 8.55 -1.38
N ILE A 17 -13.62 9.58 -1.52
CA ILE A 17 -13.77 10.63 -0.51
C ILE A 17 -14.25 10.09 0.85
N PHE A 18 -15.05 9.02 0.87
CA PHE A 18 -15.55 8.44 2.11
C PHE A 18 -14.44 7.70 2.85
N TYR A 19 -13.62 6.94 2.12
CA TYR A 19 -12.47 6.26 2.69
C TYR A 19 -11.43 7.27 3.23
N PHE A 20 -11.14 8.31 2.44
CA PHE A 20 -10.28 9.40 2.90
C PHE A 20 -10.83 10.07 4.18
N ALA A 21 -12.12 10.41 4.20
CA ALA A 21 -12.75 11.06 5.34
C ALA A 21 -12.71 10.20 6.61
N GLU A 22 -12.88 8.88 6.48
CA GLU A 22 -12.73 7.91 7.57
C GLU A 22 -11.30 7.92 8.13
N LEU A 23 -10.29 7.80 7.25
CA LEU A 23 -8.88 7.85 7.65
C LEU A 23 -8.52 9.19 8.31
N ASN A 24 -9.05 10.29 7.78
CA ASN A 24 -8.81 11.63 8.27
C ASN A 24 -9.64 11.99 9.52
N GLY A 25 -10.45 11.06 10.03
CA GLY A 25 -11.32 11.30 11.19
C GLY A 25 -12.28 12.47 11.02
N SER A 26 -12.63 12.79 9.78
CA SER A 26 -13.32 14.03 9.40
C SER A 26 -14.72 13.73 8.89
N THR A 27 -15.73 14.43 9.43
CA THR A 27 -17.12 14.30 8.94
C THR A 27 -17.45 15.27 7.81
N ARG A 28 -16.56 16.22 7.55
CA ARG A 28 -16.68 17.23 6.50
C ARG A 28 -15.29 17.56 5.96
N ILE A 29 -15.19 17.66 4.64
CA ILE A 29 -14.00 18.12 3.93
C ILE A 29 -14.28 19.55 3.43
N GLU A 30 -13.41 20.49 3.77
CA GLU A 30 -13.51 21.87 3.27
C GLU A 30 -13.11 21.95 1.80
N HIS A 31 -13.62 22.96 1.09
CA HIS A 31 -13.36 23.11 -0.34
C HIS A 31 -11.88 23.31 -0.64
N SER A 32 -11.19 24.15 0.15
CA SER A 32 -9.75 24.39 0.04
C SER A 32 -8.93 23.11 0.23
N LEU A 33 -9.32 22.28 1.20
CA LEU A 33 -8.70 20.97 1.40
C LEU A 33 -8.92 20.09 0.17
N MET A 34 -10.15 20.02 -0.36
CA MET A 34 -10.45 19.21 -1.55
C MET A 34 -9.62 19.64 -2.78
N GLU A 35 -9.43 20.94 -3.01
CA GLU A 35 -8.57 21.45 -4.08
C GLU A 35 -7.11 21.01 -3.89
N SER A 36 -6.60 21.06 -2.64
CA SER A 36 -5.27 20.57 -2.31
C SER A 36 -5.14 19.07 -2.57
N LEU A 37 -6.12 18.28 -2.11
CA LEU A 37 -6.11 16.82 -2.30
C LEU A 37 -6.13 16.45 -3.78
N GLU A 38 -6.92 17.12 -4.60
CA GLU A 38 -6.96 16.89 -6.04
C GLU A 38 -5.62 17.20 -6.71
N LYS A 39 -4.99 18.33 -6.33
CA LYS A 39 -3.65 18.68 -6.82
C LYS A 39 -2.65 17.56 -6.54
N TYR A 40 -2.49 17.20 -5.27
CA TYR A 40 -1.48 16.21 -4.87
C TYR A 40 -1.82 14.78 -5.33
N TRP A 41 -3.09 14.42 -5.44
CA TRP A 41 -3.50 13.16 -6.05
C TRP A 41 -2.95 13.03 -7.46
N ASN A 42 -3.14 14.06 -8.29
CA ASN A 42 -2.66 14.07 -9.67
C ASN A 42 -1.13 14.15 -9.77
N GLU A 43 -0.48 14.87 -8.86
CA GLU A 43 0.99 14.96 -8.81
C GLU A 43 1.64 13.66 -8.36
N TRP A 44 1.02 12.92 -7.42
CA TRP A 44 1.58 11.70 -6.85
C TRP A 44 1.20 10.43 -7.61
N LEU A 45 0.11 10.42 -8.38
CA LEU A 45 -0.31 9.26 -9.15
C LEU A 45 0.81 8.67 -10.06
N PRO A 46 1.63 9.48 -10.77
CA PRO A 46 2.76 8.97 -11.56
C PRO A 46 3.88 8.31 -10.73
N HIS A 47 3.94 8.59 -9.43
CA HIS A 47 4.91 8.02 -8.48
C HIS A 47 4.41 6.71 -7.86
N LEU A 48 3.21 6.25 -8.21
CA LEU A 48 2.73 4.92 -7.83
C LEU A 48 3.40 3.85 -8.68
N LYS A 49 4.10 2.93 -8.01
CA LYS A 49 4.60 1.69 -8.62
C LYS A 49 3.75 0.52 -8.21
N ALA A 50 3.47 -0.36 -9.16
CA ALA A 50 2.68 -1.56 -8.94
C ALA A 50 3.26 -2.73 -9.72
N TYR A 51 3.50 -3.84 -9.02
CA TYR A 51 4.08 -5.05 -9.57
C TYR A 51 3.37 -6.28 -9.03
N THR A 52 3.15 -7.27 -9.91
CA THR A 52 2.87 -8.63 -9.50
C THR A 52 4.18 -9.42 -9.51
N LEU A 53 4.51 -10.02 -8.37
CA LEU A 53 5.58 -10.99 -8.23
C LEU A 53 5.00 -12.37 -8.54
N LYS A 54 5.20 -12.84 -9.77
CA LYS A 54 4.67 -14.12 -10.23
C LYS A 54 5.62 -15.27 -9.94
N GLN A 55 5.08 -16.35 -9.39
CA GLN A 55 5.75 -17.62 -9.34
C GLN A 55 6.07 -18.10 -10.77
N PRO A 56 7.18 -18.82 -10.97
CA PRO A 56 7.44 -19.55 -12.19
C PRO A 56 6.31 -20.54 -12.52
N ASP A 57 6.01 -20.75 -13.80
CA ASP A 57 4.83 -21.51 -14.25
C ASP A 57 4.80 -22.98 -13.74
N ASP A 58 5.96 -23.52 -13.36
CA ASP A 58 6.16 -24.87 -12.83
C ASP A 58 6.19 -24.93 -11.29
N ALA A 59 6.17 -23.78 -10.61
CA ALA A 59 6.23 -23.69 -9.16
C ALA A 59 4.82 -23.72 -8.54
N LYS A 60 4.69 -24.43 -7.41
CA LYS A 60 3.50 -24.37 -6.56
C LYS A 60 3.68 -23.23 -5.56
N GLY A 61 2.76 -22.29 -5.53
CA GLY A 61 2.80 -21.17 -4.59
C GLY A 61 1.76 -20.11 -4.89
N THR A 62 1.88 -19.00 -4.18
CA THR A 62 1.02 -17.83 -4.32
C THR A 62 1.83 -16.71 -4.97
N ASP A 63 1.24 -16.01 -5.95
CA ASP A 63 1.81 -14.77 -6.46
C ASP A 63 1.58 -13.67 -5.41
N PHE A 64 2.32 -12.57 -5.54
CA PHE A 64 2.15 -11.43 -4.64
C PHE A 64 1.91 -10.15 -5.42
N LEU A 65 1.14 -9.25 -4.83
CA LEU A 65 0.98 -7.89 -5.28
C LEU A 65 1.84 -6.99 -4.39
N LEU A 66 2.67 -6.19 -5.03
CA LEU A 66 3.49 -5.15 -4.42
C LEU A 66 3.10 -3.80 -5.03
N LEU A 67 2.64 -2.87 -4.20
CA LEU A 67 2.50 -1.47 -4.58
C LEU A 67 3.28 -0.60 -3.61
N TYR A 68 3.79 0.51 -4.10
CA TYR A 68 4.35 1.55 -3.25
C TYR A 68 4.34 2.90 -3.95
N LEU A 69 4.32 3.97 -3.15
CA LEU A 69 4.64 5.30 -3.65
C LEU A 69 6.16 5.52 -3.56
N GLU A 70 6.74 6.15 -4.57
CA GLU A 70 8.15 6.51 -4.55
C GLU A 70 8.46 7.55 -3.46
N LYS A 71 9.75 7.71 -3.17
CA LYS A 71 10.23 8.55 -2.07
C LYS A 71 9.80 10.02 -2.23
N GLU A 72 9.63 10.48 -3.45
CA GLU A 72 9.16 11.81 -3.80
C GLU A 72 7.83 12.15 -3.13
N VAL A 73 6.94 11.18 -2.95
CA VAL A 73 5.68 11.38 -2.22
C VAL A 73 5.94 11.55 -0.72
N GLU A 74 6.85 10.76 -0.14
CA GLU A 74 7.23 10.86 1.27
C GLU A 74 7.86 12.22 1.57
N ASP A 75 8.81 12.64 0.74
CA ASP A 75 9.47 13.94 0.83
C ASP A 75 8.43 15.08 0.68
N SER A 76 7.48 14.95 -0.26
CA SER A 76 6.39 15.92 -0.44
C SER A 76 5.46 16.01 0.78
N VAL A 77 5.07 14.89 1.40
CA VAL A 77 4.27 14.89 2.63
C VAL A 77 5.02 15.56 3.79
N GLU A 78 6.32 15.27 3.93
CA GLU A 78 7.16 15.87 4.96
C GLU A 78 7.27 17.39 4.77
N GLU A 79 7.47 17.87 3.54
CA GLU A 79 7.49 19.31 3.24
C GLU A 79 6.19 20.00 3.68
N ILE A 80 5.03 19.41 3.37
CA ILE A 80 3.72 19.92 3.78
C ILE A 80 3.58 19.90 5.32
N TRP A 81 4.13 18.88 5.98
CA TRP A 81 4.14 18.78 7.44
C TRP A 81 4.89 19.92 8.10
N GLN A 82 5.97 20.40 7.47
CA GLN A 82 6.73 21.56 7.94
C GLN A 82 5.94 22.87 7.82
N GLU A 83 4.93 22.94 6.96
CA GLU A 83 4.02 24.10 6.88
C GLU A 83 2.99 24.06 8.01
N THR A 84 2.17 23.01 8.08
CA THR A 84 1.23 22.79 9.18
C THR A 84 1.00 21.30 9.49
N PRO A 85 0.84 20.92 10.77
CA PRO A 85 0.52 19.53 11.13
C PRO A 85 -0.81 19.02 10.58
N THR A 86 -1.81 19.89 10.42
CA THR A 86 -3.13 19.51 9.92
C THR A 86 -3.07 19.14 8.43
N GLU A 87 -2.40 19.98 7.63
CA GLU A 87 -2.19 19.68 6.21
C GLU A 87 -1.30 18.45 6.05
N GLY A 88 -0.21 18.34 6.81
CA GLY A 88 0.66 17.17 6.77
C GLY A 88 -0.10 15.85 7.03
N LEU A 89 -0.97 15.83 8.05
CA LEU A 89 -1.80 14.65 8.34
C LEU A 89 -2.79 14.34 7.21
N ALA A 90 -3.44 15.35 6.65
CA ALA A 90 -4.38 15.14 5.54
C ALA A 90 -3.67 14.57 4.30
N HIS A 91 -2.48 15.07 4.00
CA HIS A 91 -1.67 14.63 2.85
C HIS A 91 -1.05 13.24 3.08
N HIS A 92 -0.68 12.91 4.32
CA HIS A 92 -0.35 11.53 4.71
C HIS A 92 -1.52 10.57 4.46
N ASN A 93 -2.74 10.95 4.87
CA ASN A 93 -3.94 10.15 4.65
C ASN A 93 -4.31 10.05 3.15
N LEU A 94 -3.99 11.06 2.35
CA LEU A 94 -4.14 11.03 0.89
C LEU A 94 -3.21 9.99 0.26
N ALA A 95 -1.94 9.94 0.69
CA ALA A 95 -0.98 8.95 0.21
C ALA A 95 -1.41 7.51 0.57
N ILE A 96 -1.91 7.30 1.80
CA ILE A 96 -2.53 6.02 2.19
C ILE A 96 -3.74 5.69 1.30
N THR A 97 -4.61 6.68 1.07
CA THR A 97 -5.79 6.52 0.21
C THR A 97 -5.39 6.11 -1.19
N LEU A 98 -4.37 6.74 -1.77
CA LEU A 98 -3.89 6.45 -3.12
C LEU A 98 -3.37 5.01 -3.26
N VAL A 99 -2.47 4.58 -2.37
CA VAL A 99 -1.89 3.23 -2.45
C VAL A 99 -2.93 2.14 -2.16
N MET A 100 -3.87 2.40 -1.25
CA MET A 100 -4.94 1.45 -0.92
C MET A 100 -6.01 1.38 -2.01
N SER A 101 -6.45 2.50 -2.58
CA SER A 101 -7.34 2.52 -3.76
C SER A 101 -6.72 1.75 -4.92
N ALA A 102 -5.41 1.90 -5.12
CA ALA A 102 -4.69 1.15 -6.16
C ALA A 102 -4.71 -0.35 -5.89
N ALA A 103 -4.47 -0.78 -4.64
CA ALA A 103 -4.57 -2.18 -4.25
C ALA A 103 -5.99 -2.73 -4.45
N GLN A 104 -7.02 -1.97 -4.05
CA GLN A 104 -8.43 -2.35 -4.20
C GLN A 104 -8.84 -2.50 -5.68
N SER A 105 -8.33 -1.64 -6.56
CA SER A 105 -8.58 -1.75 -8.01
C SER A 105 -8.08 -3.07 -8.63
N LEU A 106 -7.08 -3.70 -8.01
CA LEU A 106 -6.52 -4.98 -8.42
C LEU A 106 -7.06 -6.16 -7.60
N ILE A 107 -7.46 -5.91 -6.34
CA ILE A 107 -8.00 -6.88 -5.39
C ILE A 107 -9.30 -6.33 -4.79
N PRO A 108 -10.45 -6.49 -5.47
CA PRO A 108 -11.73 -5.93 -5.03
C PRO A 108 -12.17 -6.41 -3.64
N GLN A 109 -11.71 -7.59 -3.22
CA GLN A 109 -11.99 -8.14 -1.89
C GLN A 109 -11.54 -7.20 -0.75
N LEU A 110 -10.51 -6.36 -0.99
CA LEU A 110 -10.04 -5.39 -0.01
C LEU A 110 -11.06 -4.27 0.25
N GLU A 111 -11.89 -3.95 -0.74
CA GLU A 111 -12.97 -2.96 -0.61
C GLU A 111 -14.15 -3.53 0.19
N GLU A 112 -14.42 -4.84 0.09
CA GLU A 112 -15.45 -5.57 0.84
C GLU A 112 -15.15 -5.71 2.35
N GLY A 113 -14.19 -4.93 2.88
CA GLY A 113 -13.82 -4.90 4.29
C GLY A 113 -12.75 -5.92 4.69
N LYS A 114 -12.15 -6.65 3.74
CA LYS A 114 -10.99 -7.49 4.04
C LYS A 114 -9.73 -6.63 4.13
N CYS A 115 -8.91 -6.88 5.14
CA CYS A 115 -7.60 -6.27 5.24
C CYS A 115 -6.67 -6.83 4.15
N ALA A 116 -5.62 -6.11 3.76
CA ALA A 116 -4.53 -6.65 2.94
C ALA A 116 -3.54 -7.37 3.87
N PRO A 117 -3.59 -8.71 4.01
CA PRO A 117 -2.71 -9.40 4.94
C PRO A 117 -1.27 -9.32 4.42
N LEU A 118 -0.35 -8.94 5.29
CA LEU A 118 1.05 -8.82 4.97
C LEU A 118 1.73 -10.20 5.13
N PRO A 119 2.10 -10.92 4.06
CA PRO A 119 2.73 -12.21 4.19
C PRO A 119 4.20 -12.02 4.56
N LYS A 120 4.77 -12.98 5.29
CA LYS A 120 6.22 -12.99 5.56
C LYS A 120 6.98 -13.26 4.25
N PRO A 121 7.84 -12.35 3.77
CA PRO A 121 8.57 -12.55 2.52
C PRO A 121 9.60 -13.67 2.67
N GLY A 122 9.63 -14.59 1.70
CA GLY A 122 10.72 -15.56 1.55
C GLY A 122 11.94 -14.96 0.85
N GLU A 123 13.05 -15.69 0.81
CA GLU A 123 14.32 -15.22 0.22
C GLU A 123 14.19 -14.73 -1.23
N GLU A 124 13.38 -15.41 -2.05
CA GLU A 124 13.18 -15.02 -3.45
C GLU A 124 12.37 -13.73 -3.60
N VAL A 125 11.45 -13.45 -2.67
CA VAL A 125 10.73 -12.16 -2.61
C VAL A 125 11.68 -11.05 -2.20
N LEU A 126 12.57 -11.30 -1.24
CA LEU A 126 13.58 -10.33 -0.81
C LEU A 126 14.52 -9.96 -1.96
N LYS A 127 14.97 -10.93 -2.76
CA LYS A 127 15.74 -10.67 -3.99
C LYS A 127 14.96 -9.83 -5.01
N ALA A 128 13.66 -10.08 -5.15
CA ALA A 128 12.81 -9.26 -6.03
C ALA A 128 12.72 -7.82 -5.51
N PHE A 129 12.56 -7.62 -4.20
CA PHE A 129 12.59 -6.29 -3.57
C PHE A 129 13.93 -5.58 -3.82
N GLU A 130 15.06 -6.26 -3.61
CA GLU A 130 16.38 -5.69 -3.86
C GLU A 130 16.55 -5.22 -5.32
N SER A 131 16.06 -6.01 -6.29
CA SER A 131 16.10 -5.63 -7.71
C SER A 131 15.27 -4.38 -8.05
N LEU A 132 14.30 -4.05 -7.20
CA LEU A 132 13.48 -2.84 -7.29
C LEU A 132 14.01 -1.69 -6.41
N GLY A 133 15.18 -1.85 -5.78
CA GLY A 133 15.74 -0.87 -4.85
C GLY A 133 15.01 -0.80 -3.51
N LEU A 134 14.27 -1.85 -3.16
CA LEU A 134 13.52 -1.97 -1.92
C LEU A 134 14.28 -2.81 -0.90
N THR A 135 14.10 -2.48 0.37
CA THR A 135 14.72 -3.22 1.50
C THR A 135 13.66 -3.53 2.54
N TRP A 136 13.50 -4.80 2.88
CA TRP A 136 12.61 -5.25 3.94
C TRP A 136 13.23 -5.01 5.32
N ASN A 137 12.45 -4.49 6.26
CA ASN A 137 12.87 -4.27 7.64
C ASN A 137 12.19 -5.26 8.61
N GLN A 138 12.61 -5.24 9.88
CA GLN A 138 12.10 -6.18 10.88
C GLN A 138 10.70 -5.81 11.37
N GLU A 139 10.26 -4.59 11.10
CA GLU A 139 8.96 -4.05 11.46
C GLU A 139 7.86 -4.50 10.49
N GLY A 140 8.21 -5.22 9.41
CA GLY A 140 7.25 -5.71 8.43
C GLY A 140 6.91 -4.67 7.36
N THR A 141 7.82 -3.75 7.06
CA THR A 141 7.65 -2.83 5.94
C THR A 141 8.86 -2.87 5.01
N VAL A 142 8.69 -2.35 3.80
CA VAL A 142 9.83 -2.00 2.95
C VAL A 142 10.33 -0.61 3.33
N ASN A 143 11.45 -0.17 2.77
CA ASN A 143 11.98 1.20 2.85
C ASN A 143 11.10 2.24 2.12
N ARG A 144 9.78 2.06 2.13
CA ARG A 144 8.75 3.00 1.67
C ARG A 144 7.63 3.04 2.69
N GLN A 145 7.22 4.24 3.08
CA GLN A 145 6.15 4.46 4.07
C GLN A 145 4.79 4.01 3.55
N TYR A 146 4.52 4.30 2.29
CA TYR A 146 3.26 3.97 1.63
C TYR A 146 3.46 2.75 0.74
N ALA A 147 3.38 1.56 1.32
CA ALA A 147 3.57 0.31 0.60
C ALA A 147 2.53 -0.74 0.99
N VAL A 148 2.13 -1.55 0.02
CA VAL A 148 1.24 -2.69 0.18
C VAL A 148 1.93 -3.91 -0.40
N PHE A 149 2.12 -4.94 0.43
CA PHE A 149 2.60 -6.25 -0.01
C PHE A 149 1.61 -7.31 0.49
N THR A 150 0.94 -7.99 -0.43
CA THR A 150 -0.18 -8.89 -0.12
C THR A 150 -0.24 -10.06 -1.10
N PRO A 151 -0.79 -11.23 -0.71
CA PRO A 151 -1.04 -12.32 -1.64
C PRO A 151 -1.94 -11.90 -2.81
N PHE A 152 -1.65 -12.42 -4.01
CA PHE A 152 -2.41 -12.21 -5.23
C PHE A 152 -2.61 -13.54 -5.96
N PRO A 153 -3.86 -13.98 -6.25
CA PRO A 153 -5.13 -13.39 -5.81
C PRO A 153 -5.28 -13.37 -4.29
N TYR A 154 -6.27 -12.61 -3.80
CA TYR A 154 -6.55 -12.51 -2.36
C TYR A 154 -6.59 -13.90 -1.71
N SER A 155 -5.76 -14.10 -0.70
CA SER A 155 -5.75 -15.34 0.09
C SER A 155 -5.34 -15.07 1.53
N GLY A 156 -6.00 -15.80 2.44
CA GLY A 156 -5.81 -15.69 3.87
C GLY A 156 -6.49 -14.50 4.54
N GLY A 157 -5.97 -14.14 5.70
CA GLY A 157 -6.46 -13.10 6.61
C GLY A 157 -5.44 -12.84 7.72
N CYS A 158 -5.91 -12.72 8.97
CA CYS A 158 -5.02 -12.48 10.11
C CYS A 158 -3.99 -13.62 10.29
N GLU A 159 -4.36 -14.86 9.98
CA GLU A 159 -3.56 -16.07 10.16
C GLU A 159 -2.33 -16.21 9.24
N VAL A 160 -2.26 -15.38 8.19
CA VAL A 160 -1.08 -15.31 7.31
C VAL A 160 -0.35 -13.98 7.44
N CYS A 161 -0.85 -13.09 8.30
CA CYS A 161 -0.35 -11.74 8.44
C CYS A 161 0.83 -11.70 9.40
N TYR A 162 1.96 -11.19 8.93
CA TYR A 162 3.17 -10.95 9.72
C TYR A 162 2.90 -10.07 10.95
N LEU A 163 1.87 -9.22 10.88
CA LEU A 163 1.46 -8.32 11.96
C LEU A 163 0.40 -8.93 12.88
N GLU A 164 0.00 -10.21 12.77
CA GLU A 164 -1.06 -10.78 13.64
C GLU A 164 -0.72 -10.58 15.13
N ASP A 165 0.56 -10.77 15.45
CA ASP A 165 1.29 -10.50 16.68
C ASP A 165 1.01 -9.14 17.31
N THR A 166 0.86 -8.08 16.51
CA THR A 166 0.89 -6.69 16.97
C THR A 166 -0.29 -5.84 16.49
N CYS A 167 -1.07 -6.35 15.54
CA CYS A 167 -2.15 -5.61 14.90
C CYS A 167 -3.33 -5.40 15.86
N PRO A 168 -3.79 -4.15 16.07
CA PRO A 168 -4.95 -3.87 16.93
C PRO A 168 -6.26 -4.42 16.36
N LYS A 169 -6.31 -4.71 15.05
CA LYS A 169 -7.46 -5.31 14.36
C LYS A 169 -7.33 -6.83 14.19
N SER A 170 -6.31 -7.47 14.78
CA SER A 170 -6.11 -8.92 14.65
C SER A 170 -7.28 -9.68 15.26
N GLN A 171 -7.84 -10.61 14.50
CA GLN A 171 -8.91 -11.51 14.96
C GLN A 171 -8.36 -12.77 15.66
N THR A 172 -7.04 -12.98 15.62
CA THR A 172 -6.37 -14.15 16.23
C THR A 172 -5.79 -13.83 17.61
N ARG A 173 -5.65 -12.54 17.96
CA ARG A 173 -5.26 -12.10 19.31
C ARG A 173 -6.36 -12.44 20.31
N LYS A 174 -6.00 -13.18 21.37
CA LYS A 174 -6.88 -13.51 22.50
C LYS A 174 -6.89 -12.41 23.55
#